data_AF-A0AAJ7SJF1-F1
#
_entry.id   AF-A0AAJ7SJF1-F1
#
_cell.length_a   1.000
_cell.length_b   1.000
_cell.length_c   1.000
_cell.angle_alpha   90.00
_cell.angle_beta   90.00
_cell.angle_gamma   90.00
#
_symmetry.space_group_name_H-M   'P 1'
#
loop_
_entity.id
_entity.type
_entity.pdbx_description
1 polymer ?
#
loop_
_entity_poly.entity_id
_entity_poly.type
_entity_poly.pdbx_seq_one_letter_code
_entity_poly.pdbx_strand_id
1 'polypeptide(L)'
;MSSPLKLIVSADSNRGGRRYMEDITEVSTEGDGDAIFLAVFDGHGGPQAARFARRCLWPSIRAQPGLWGAADPVGVCHAIRDGFLACQRAMGEELVNWPRTPQGHPSTAGTTACCCLIRGGDELYVAHVGDSRAVIAQRHPRGGGTPRTPLRTWAPLL
;
A
#
# COMPACT_ATOMS: atom_id res chain seq x y z
N MET A 1 15.60 -24.45 -7.45
CA MET A 1 15.08 -23.48 -6.46
C MET A 1 15.55 -22.10 -6.90
N SER A 2 14.62 -21.16 -7.13
CA SER A 2 14.99 -19.76 -7.42
C SER A 2 15.72 -19.19 -6.21
N SER A 3 16.75 -18.38 -6.43
CA SER A 3 17.39 -17.66 -5.33
C SER A 3 16.38 -16.71 -4.67
N PRO A 4 16.34 -16.60 -3.34
CA PRO A 4 15.40 -15.70 -2.67
C PRO A 4 15.64 -14.26 -3.14
N LEU A 5 14.54 -13.54 -3.39
CA LEU A 5 14.57 -12.13 -3.75
C LEU A 5 15.27 -11.36 -2.63
N LYS A 6 16.42 -10.73 -2.94
CA LYS A 6 17.08 -9.83 -2.00
C LYS A 6 16.54 -8.42 -2.20
N LEU A 7 15.59 -8.03 -1.35
CA LEU A 7 15.03 -6.68 -1.32
C LEU A 7 15.68 -5.88 -0.19
N ILE A 8 16.01 -4.63 -0.49
CA ILE A 8 16.47 -3.65 0.49
C ILE A 8 15.43 -2.53 0.47
N VAL A 9 14.82 -2.28 1.63
CA VAL A 9 13.80 -1.25 1.80
C VAL A 9 14.36 -0.13 2.64
N SER A 10 14.14 1.11 2.20
CA SER A 10 14.41 2.32 2.97
C SER A 10 13.18 3.20 2.91
N ALA A 11 12.82 3.80 4.04
CA ALA A 11 11.73 4.75 4.16
C ALA A 11 12.24 5.94 4.98
N ASP A 12 11.86 7.14 4.56
CA ASP A 12 12.14 8.37 5.27
C ASP A 12 10.94 9.31 5.15
N SER A 13 10.75 10.13 6.17
CA SER A 13 9.62 11.05 6.29
C SER A 13 10.08 12.34 6.95
N ASN A 14 9.76 13.48 6.31
CA ASN A 14 10.12 14.79 6.81
C ASN A 14 8.91 15.73 6.78
N ARG A 15 8.56 16.30 7.94
CA ARG A 15 7.46 17.26 8.09
C ARG A 15 7.61 18.48 7.18
N GLY A 16 8.85 18.89 6.89
CA GLY A 16 9.15 20.12 6.18
C GLY A 16 8.50 21.34 6.85
N GLY A 17 7.96 22.24 6.02
CA GLY A 17 7.31 23.48 6.46
C GLY A 17 5.86 23.32 6.96
N ARG A 18 5.33 22.10 7.07
CA ARG A 18 3.98 21.87 7.59
C ARG A 18 3.95 21.97 9.12
N ARG A 19 2.80 22.32 9.68
CA ARG A 19 2.61 22.42 11.13
C ARG A 19 2.67 21.06 11.82
N TYR A 20 2.17 20.02 11.16
CA TYR A 20 2.10 18.65 11.66
C TYR A 20 2.63 17.68 10.60
N MET A 21 3.16 16.54 11.06
CA MET A 21 3.51 15.42 10.18
C MET A 21 2.28 14.49 10.13
N GLU A 22 1.58 14.49 9.00
CA GLU A 22 0.39 13.67 8.79
C GLU A 22 0.66 12.50 7.83
N ASP A 23 1.76 12.54 7.06
CA ASP A 23 2.17 11.43 6.23
C ASP A 23 2.73 10.28 7.07
N ILE A 24 2.42 9.06 6.65
CA ILE A 24 2.79 7.83 7.33
C ILE A 24 3.22 6.80 6.29
N THR A 25 4.30 6.08 6.60
CA THR A 25 4.80 4.96 5.79
C THR A 25 4.54 3.64 6.50
N GLU A 26 4.38 2.56 5.74
CA GLU A 26 4.30 1.18 6.22
C GLU A 26 5.28 0.29 5.46
N VAL A 27 5.94 -0.59 6.21
CA VAL A 27 6.76 -1.68 5.69
C VAL A 27 6.40 -2.93 6.51
N SER A 28 5.64 -3.84 5.91
CA SER A 28 5.28 -5.11 6.52
C SER A 28 5.85 -6.27 5.70
N THR A 29 6.22 -7.35 6.36
CA THR A 29 6.69 -8.59 5.74
C THR A 29 5.87 -9.77 6.25
N GLU A 30 5.50 -10.71 5.38
CA GLU A 30 4.88 -11.99 5.77
C GLU A 30 5.81 -13.15 5.46
N GLY A 31 5.74 -14.18 6.32
CA GLY A 31 6.68 -15.30 6.29
C GLY A 31 8.12 -14.82 6.41
N ASP A 32 9.06 -15.65 5.95
CA ASP A 32 10.48 -15.28 5.83
C ASP A 32 10.75 -14.45 4.56
N GLY A 33 9.87 -13.49 4.26
CA GLY A 33 9.97 -12.61 3.08
C GLY A 33 9.21 -13.09 1.84
N ASP A 34 8.24 -14.01 2.00
CA ASP A 34 7.39 -14.51 0.91
C ASP A 34 6.47 -13.42 0.34
N ALA A 35 6.12 -12.45 1.17
CA ALA A 35 5.47 -11.22 0.73
C ALA A 35 5.98 -9.99 1.50
N ILE A 36 6.02 -8.86 0.80
CA ILE A 36 6.37 -7.55 1.35
C ILE A 36 5.28 -6.57 0.94
N PHE A 37 4.71 -5.89 1.93
CA PHE A 37 3.76 -4.80 1.74
C PHE A 37 4.42 -3.47 2.10
N LEU A 38 4.43 -2.55 1.15
CA LEU A 38 4.96 -1.19 1.30
C LEU A 38 3.82 -0.21 1.07
N ALA A 39 3.68 0.82 1.89
CA ALA A 39 2.67 1.85 1.65
C ALA A 39 3.10 3.24 2.12
N VAL A 40 2.54 4.25 1.46
CA VAL A 40 2.56 5.65 1.87
C VAL A 40 1.12 6.13 1.99
N PHE A 41 0.86 6.89 3.06
CA PHE A 41 -0.42 7.47 3.39
C PHE A 41 -0.20 8.97 3.61
N ASP A 42 -0.74 9.84 2.75
CA ASP A 42 -0.72 11.29 2.93
C ASP A 42 -2.01 11.73 3.63
N GLY A 43 -1.89 11.98 4.94
CA GLY A 43 -3.01 12.37 5.79
C GLY A 43 -3.39 13.84 5.63
N HIS A 44 -4.69 14.13 5.73
CA HIS A 44 -5.22 15.50 5.73
C HIS A 44 -6.37 15.65 6.72
N GLY A 45 -6.51 16.83 7.31
CA GLY A 45 -7.58 17.10 8.29
C GLY A 45 -7.39 16.37 9.63
N GLY A 46 -6.18 15.90 9.90
CA GLY A 46 -5.81 15.12 11.08
C GLY A 46 -5.04 13.84 10.71
N PRO A 47 -4.13 13.35 11.57
CA PRO A 47 -3.33 12.15 11.28
C PRO A 47 -4.10 10.83 11.49
N GLN A 48 -5.36 10.88 11.94
CA GLN A 48 -6.09 9.70 12.41
C GLN A 48 -6.33 8.69 11.29
N ALA A 49 -6.75 9.16 10.11
CA ALA A 49 -7.01 8.31 8.95
C ALA A 49 -5.74 7.62 8.44
N ALA A 50 -4.64 8.37 8.26
CA ALA A 50 -3.35 7.80 7.87
C ALA A 50 -2.84 6.78 8.90
N ARG A 51 -3.00 7.06 10.20
CA ARG A 51 -2.61 6.14 11.29
C ARG A 51 -3.46 4.87 11.27
N PHE A 52 -4.75 4.99 10.99
CA PHE A 52 -5.67 3.87 10.88
C PHE A 52 -5.32 3.01 9.67
N ALA A 53 -5.15 3.63 8.49
CA ALA A 53 -4.78 2.94 7.26
C ALA A 53 -3.47 2.16 7.42
N ARG A 54 -2.44 2.74 8.05
CA ARG A 54 -1.19 2.01 8.38
C ARG A 54 -1.47 0.73 9.16
N ARG A 55 -2.30 0.80 10.21
CA ARG A 55 -2.58 -0.35 11.07
C ARG A 55 -3.48 -1.40 10.43
N CYS A 56 -4.40 -0.98 9.57
CA CYS A 56 -5.53 -1.82 9.17
C CYS A 56 -5.50 -2.24 7.70
N LEU A 57 -4.90 -1.46 6.79
CA LEU A 57 -4.97 -1.75 5.35
C LEU A 57 -4.31 -3.09 5.02
N TRP A 58 -3.09 -3.33 5.50
CA TRP A 58 -2.42 -4.61 5.25
C TRP A 58 -3.17 -5.80 5.87
N PRO A 59 -3.56 -5.78 7.16
CA PRO A 59 -4.42 -6.80 7.73
C PRO A 59 -5.73 -7.05 6.95
N SER A 60 -6.37 -6.00 6.44
CA SER A 60 -7.58 -6.13 5.63
C SER A 60 -7.31 -6.80 4.29
N ILE A 61 -6.23 -6.45 3.60
CA ILE A 61 -5.85 -7.08 2.33
C ILE A 61 -5.46 -8.54 2.54
N ARG A 62 -4.60 -8.84 3.52
CA ARG A 62 -4.09 -10.21 3.75
C ARG A 62 -5.16 -11.21 4.18
N ALA A 63 -6.28 -10.73 4.69
CA ALA A 63 -7.43 -11.55 5.07
C ALA A 63 -8.35 -11.87 3.88
N GLN A 64 -8.19 -11.23 2.72
CA GLN A 64 -9.09 -11.45 1.60
C GLN A 64 -8.86 -12.81 0.91
N PRO A 65 -9.94 -13.54 0.58
CA PRO A 65 -9.86 -14.71 -0.28
C PRO A 65 -9.22 -14.37 -1.63
N GLY A 66 -8.47 -15.31 -2.20
CA GLY A 66 -7.80 -15.10 -3.49
C GLY A 66 -6.48 -14.34 -3.41
N LEU A 67 -6.12 -13.75 -2.25
CA LEU A 67 -4.80 -13.13 -2.12
C LEU A 67 -3.69 -14.18 -2.20
N TRP A 68 -3.77 -15.26 -1.41
CA TRP A 68 -2.68 -16.25 -1.25
C TRP A 68 -2.73 -17.45 -2.21
N GLY A 69 -3.55 -17.36 -3.27
CA GLY A 69 -3.77 -18.46 -4.22
C GLY A 69 -2.69 -18.62 -5.29
N ALA A 70 -2.90 -19.62 -6.15
CA ALA A 70 -2.15 -19.83 -7.39
C ALA A 70 -2.14 -18.56 -8.26
N ALA A 71 -1.31 -18.53 -9.31
CA ALA A 71 -1.13 -17.37 -10.19
C ALA A 71 -2.45 -16.95 -10.87
N ASP A 72 -3.21 -16.08 -10.19
CA ASP A 72 -4.44 -15.43 -10.62
C ASP A 72 -4.32 -13.93 -10.36
N PRO A 73 -3.69 -13.17 -11.28
CA PRO A 73 -3.50 -11.74 -11.10
C PRO A 73 -4.81 -10.97 -10.93
N VAL A 74 -5.91 -11.44 -11.54
CA VAL A 74 -7.23 -10.80 -11.45
C VAL A 74 -7.81 -11.03 -10.05
N GLY A 75 -7.74 -12.26 -9.54
CA GLY A 75 -8.13 -12.60 -8.18
C GLY A 75 -7.36 -11.81 -7.13
N VAL A 76 -6.04 -11.67 -7.31
CA VAL A 76 -5.19 -10.85 -6.42
C VAL A 76 -5.61 -9.37 -6.47
N CYS A 77 -5.86 -8.83 -7.66
CA CYS A 77 -6.39 -7.47 -7.82
C CYS A 77 -7.73 -7.26 -7.10
N HIS A 78 -8.65 -8.22 -7.20
CA HIS A 78 -9.92 -8.18 -6.46
C HIS A 78 -9.70 -8.25 -4.94
N ALA A 79 -8.82 -9.14 -4.47
CA ALA A 79 -8.48 -9.23 -3.05
C ALA A 79 -7.89 -7.92 -2.51
N ILE A 80 -7.02 -7.25 -3.28
CA ILE A 80 -6.50 -5.92 -2.89
C ILE A 80 -7.64 -4.91 -2.81
N ARG A 81 -8.48 -4.80 -3.86
CA ARG A 81 -9.64 -3.88 -3.87
C ARG A 81 -10.56 -4.12 -2.68
N ASP A 82 -10.91 -5.37 -2.42
CA ASP A 82 -11.84 -5.73 -1.35
C ASP A 82 -11.22 -5.46 0.04
N GLY A 83 -9.89 -5.59 0.17
CA GLY A 83 -9.12 -5.17 1.34
C GLY A 83 -9.17 -3.66 1.59
N PHE A 84 -9.04 -2.83 0.54
CA PHE A 84 -9.24 -1.38 0.62
C PHE A 84 -10.65 -1.04 1.08
N LEU A 85 -11.68 -1.66 0.49
CA LEU A 85 -13.07 -1.45 0.86
C LEU A 85 -13.36 -1.87 2.31
N ALA A 86 -12.78 -2.99 2.76
CA ALA A 86 -12.90 -3.45 4.14
C ALA A 86 -12.22 -2.48 5.12
N CYS A 87 -11.02 -2.00 4.80
CA CYS A 87 -10.32 -0.99 5.59
C CYS A 87 -11.13 0.31 5.69
N GLN A 88 -11.69 0.79 4.59
CA GLN A 88 -12.53 1.99 4.56
C GLN A 88 -13.79 1.84 5.42
N ARG A 89 -14.47 0.69 5.37
CA ARG A 89 -15.64 0.43 6.23
C ARG A 89 -15.28 0.45 7.71
N ALA A 90 -14.21 -0.25 8.08
CA ALA A 90 -13.71 -0.26 9.46
C ALA A 90 -13.26 1.14 9.93
N MET A 91 -12.70 1.95 9.03
CA MET A 91 -12.36 3.35 9.32
C MET A 91 -13.61 4.19 9.61
N GLY A 92 -14.70 3.95 8.87
CA GLY A 92 -15.99 4.61 9.12
C GLY A 92 -16.57 4.28 10.49
N GLU A 93 -16.42 3.04 10.96
CA GLU A 93 -16.83 2.63 12.32
C GLU A 93 -15.98 3.30 13.40
N GLU A 94 -14.68 3.46 13.15
CA GLU A 94 -13.74 4.09 14.09
C GLU A 94 -13.91 5.62 14.18
N LEU A 95 -14.54 6.26 13.18
CA LEU A 95 -14.68 7.71 13.08
C LEU A 95 -15.29 8.35 14.34
N VAL A 96 -16.20 7.66 15.02
CA VAL A 96 -16.85 8.13 16.26
C VAL A 96 -15.87 8.35 17.41
N ASN A 97 -14.73 7.63 17.39
CA ASN A 97 -13.68 7.68 18.40
C ASN A 97 -12.64 8.77 18.11
N TRP A 98 -12.70 9.43 16.95
CA TRP A 98 -11.73 10.45 16.57
C TRP A 98 -12.09 11.82 17.17
N PRO A 99 -11.08 12.67 17.42
CA PRO A 99 -11.32 14.04 17.87
C PRO A 99 -12.26 14.78 16.92
N ARG A 100 -13.31 15.38 17.49
CA ARG A 100 -14.24 16.23 16.74
C ARG A 100 -13.56 17.52 16.30
N THR A 101 -14.13 18.14 15.28
CA THR A 101 -13.75 19.49 14.85
C THR A 101 -14.00 20.51 15.98
N PRO A 102 -13.41 21.70 15.94
CA PRO A 102 -13.68 22.77 16.93
C PRO A 102 -15.17 23.15 17.04
N GLN A 103 -15.94 22.97 15.98
CA GLN A 103 -17.39 23.22 15.92
C GLN A 103 -18.22 22.04 16.46
N GLY A 104 -17.58 20.95 16.90
CA GLY A 104 -18.25 19.77 17.44
C GLY A 104 -18.75 18.78 16.39
N HIS A 105 -18.49 19.00 15.10
CA HIS A 105 -18.79 18.03 14.04
C HIS A 105 -17.82 16.82 14.08
N PRO A 106 -18.22 15.65 13.53
CA PRO A 106 -17.32 14.51 13.36
C PRO A 106 -15.99 14.90 12.69
N SER A 107 -14.93 14.15 12.97
CA SER A 107 -13.62 14.37 12.36
C SER A 107 -13.73 14.37 10.83
N THR A 108 -12.92 15.22 10.19
CA THR A 108 -12.77 15.27 8.73
C THR A 108 -11.45 14.67 8.27
N ALA A 109 -10.76 13.93 9.16
CA ALA A 109 -9.48 13.32 8.83
C ALA A 109 -9.65 12.31 7.70
N GLY A 110 -8.83 12.44 6.66
CA GLY A 110 -8.74 11.56 5.52
C GLY A 110 -7.29 11.26 5.19
N THR A 111 -7.08 10.34 4.25
CA THR A 111 -5.73 10.00 3.80
C THR A 111 -5.78 9.52 2.35
N THR A 112 -4.70 9.76 1.61
CA THR A 112 -4.39 8.92 0.45
C THR A 112 -3.96 7.53 0.93
N ALA A 113 -3.88 6.58 0.00
CA ALA A 113 -3.15 5.35 0.21
C ALA A 113 -2.51 4.94 -1.12
N CYS A 114 -1.20 4.75 -1.15
CA CYS A 114 -0.48 4.19 -2.29
C CYS A 114 0.38 3.04 -1.77
N CYS A 115 0.15 1.82 -2.26
CA CYS A 115 0.85 0.64 -1.78
C CYS A 115 1.39 -0.25 -2.89
N CYS A 116 2.47 -0.95 -2.58
CA CYS A 116 3.08 -2.00 -3.38
C CYS A 116 3.05 -3.31 -2.59
N LEU A 117 2.52 -4.37 -3.19
CA LEU A 117 2.62 -5.74 -2.70
C LEU A 117 3.57 -6.52 -3.60
N ILE A 118 4.68 -6.97 -3.03
CA ILE A 118 5.59 -7.92 -3.66
C ILE A 118 5.28 -9.30 -3.08
N ARG A 119 5.05 -10.31 -3.90
CA ARG A 119 4.75 -11.68 -3.45
C ARG A 119 5.29 -12.73 -4.41
N GLY A 120 5.43 -13.96 -3.94
CA GLY A 120 5.76 -15.12 -4.78
C GLY A 120 7.19 -15.09 -5.37
N GLY A 121 8.00 -14.11 -4.99
CA GLY A 121 9.37 -13.95 -5.48
C GLY A 121 9.51 -13.22 -6.82
N ASP A 122 8.42 -12.90 -7.52
CA ASP A 122 8.48 -12.24 -8.84
C ASP A 122 7.24 -11.41 -9.22
N GLU A 123 6.23 -11.33 -8.36
CA GLU A 123 5.02 -10.56 -8.63
C GLU A 123 5.03 -9.22 -7.88
N LEU A 124 4.68 -8.14 -8.57
CA LEU A 124 4.48 -6.80 -8.00
C LEU A 124 3.09 -6.29 -8.36
N TYR A 125 2.32 -5.95 -7.33
CA TYR A 125 1.00 -5.32 -7.45
C TYR A 125 1.06 -3.92 -6.86
N VAL A 126 0.49 -2.94 -7.56
CA VAL A 126 0.39 -1.56 -7.10
C VAL A 126 -1.08 -1.16 -7.05
N ALA A 127 -1.50 -0.58 -5.94
CA ALA A 127 -2.84 -0.02 -5.77
C ALA A 127 -2.75 1.35 -5.13
N HIS A 128 -3.62 2.29 -5.54
CA HIS A 128 -3.66 3.59 -4.93
C HIS A 128 -5.05 4.24 -4.97
N VAL A 129 -5.33 5.07 -3.97
CA VAL A 129 -6.48 5.97 -3.90
C VAL A 129 -5.97 7.34 -3.45
N GLY A 130 -6.33 8.39 -4.19
CA GLY A 130 -5.79 9.73 -4.02
C GLY A 130 -4.65 10.03 -5.00
N ASP A 131 -3.81 11.00 -4.64
CA ASP A 131 -2.80 11.62 -5.51
C ASP A 131 -1.34 11.26 -5.16
N SER A 132 -1.11 10.45 -4.12
CA SER A 132 0.17 9.77 -3.91
C SER A 132 0.47 8.76 -5.02
N ARG A 133 1.75 8.54 -5.33
CA ARG A 133 2.18 7.81 -6.53
C ARG A 133 3.31 6.82 -6.26
N ALA A 134 3.28 5.68 -6.94
CA ALA A 134 4.40 4.76 -7.07
C ALA A 134 5.03 4.85 -8.46
N VAL A 135 6.35 4.71 -8.54
CA VAL A 135 7.11 4.69 -9.79
C VAL A 135 8.06 3.51 -9.76
N ILE A 136 8.10 2.75 -10.85
CA ILE A 136 9.07 1.67 -11.04
C ILE A 136 10.13 2.09 -12.04
N ALA A 137 11.39 1.80 -11.72
CA ALA A 137 12.51 2.04 -12.61
C ALA A 137 13.24 0.72 -12.87
N GLN A 138 13.52 0.43 -14.14
CA GLN A 138 14.31 -0.71 -14.54
C GLN A 138 15.60 -0.23 -15.20
N ARG A 139 16.73 -0.79 -14.77
CA ARG A 139 18.00 -0.53 -15.45
C ARG A 139 17.95 -1.14 -16.85
N HIS A 140 18.18 -0.32 -17.88
CA HIS A 140 18.35 -0.82 -19.23
C HIS A 140 19.56 -1.77 -19.30
N PRO A 141 19.45 -2.94 -19.97
CA PRO A 141 20.60 -3.80 -20.21
C PRO A 141 21.72 -3.02 -20.90
N ARG A 142 22.94 -3.04 -20.38
CA ARG A 142 24.10 -2.47 -21.09
C ARG A 142 24.63 -3.55 -22.03
N GLY A 143 24.55 -3.32 -23.34
CA GLY A 143 24.92 -4.28 -24.38
C GLY A 143 23.72 -5.11 -24.83
N GLY A 144 23.57 -5.31 -26.14
CA GLY A 144 22.38 -5.84 -26.85
C GLY A 144 21.96 -7.29 -26.57
N GLY A 145 22.08 -7.75 -25.32
CA GLY A 145 21.45 -8.97 -24.85
C GLY A 145 19.94 -8.75 -24.69
N THR A 146 19.17 -9.74 -25.14
CA THR A 146 17.71 -9.76 -25.07
C THR A 146 17.20 -9.41 -23.67
N PRO A 147 16.10 -8.65 -23.54
CA PRO A 147 15.53 -8.33 -22.24
C PRO A 147 15.17 -9.63 -21.51
N ARG A 148 15.71 -9.82 -20.30
CA ARG A 148 15.12 -10.78 -19.35
C ARG A 148 13.75 -10.23 -18.98
N THR A 149 12.74 -11.02 -19.32
CA THR A 149 11.29 -10.93 -19.06
C THR A 149 10.77 -9.59 -18.52
N PRO A 150 9.83 -8.91 -19.20
CA PRO A 150 9.24 -7.70 -18.65
C PRO A 150 8.55 -8.03 -17.32
N LEU A 151 8.83 -7.24 -16.29
CA LEU A 151 7.96 -7.13 -15.13
C LEU A 151 6.57 -6.78 -15.68
N ARG A 152 5.63 -7.70 -15.53
CA ARG A 152 4.25 -7.49 -15.99
C ARG A 152 3.63 -6.45 -15.08
N THR A 153 3.62 -5.19 -15.51
CA THR A 153 2.81 -4.16 -14.88
C THR A 153 1.36 -4.40 -15.29
N TRP A 154 0.54 -4.87 -14.35
CA TRP A 154 -0.90 -4.96 -14.56
C TRP A 154 -1.57 -3.62 -14.24
N ALA A 155 -2.66 -3.39 -14.96
CA ALA A 155 -3.43 -2.15 -15.13
C ALA A 155 -3.78 -1.41 -13.82
N PRO A 156 -4.10 -0.10 -13.91
CA PRO A 156 -4.60 0.67 -12.78
C PRO A 156 -5.83 -0.01 -12.17
N LEU A 157 -5.77 -0.25 -10.86
CA LEU A 157 -6.92 -0.58 -10.03
C LEU A 157 -7.69 0.72 -9.79
N LEU A 158 -8.73 0.96 -10.59
CA LEU A 158 -10.01 1.60 -10.25
C LEU A 158 -10.94 1.53 -11.48
#